data_AF-A0A967WRW0-F1
#
_entry.id   AF-A0A967WRW0-F1
#
_cell.length_a   1.000
_cell.length_b   1.000
_cell.length_c   1.000
_cell.angle_alpha   90.00
_cell.angle_beta   90.00
_cell.angle_gamma   90.00
#
_symmetry.space_group_name_H-M   'P 1'
#
loop_
_entity.id
_entity.type
_entity.pdbx_description
1 polymer ?
#
loop_
_entity_poly.entity_id
_entity_poly.type
_entity_poly.pdbx_seq_one_letter_code
_entity_poly.pdbx_strand_id
1 'polypeptide(L)'
;DIVIGQNSKAFDVKKFNARALTHGLLPPSPYQQIDTKTAASSIGRFGSNSLKHLARQLGITLKEENRGWSLWRDVMKGDEKGL
;
A
#
# COMPACT_ATOMS: atom_id res chain seq x y z
N ASP A 1 -12.43 -17.48 -1.60
CA ASP A 1 -12.09 -16.11 -1.14
C ASP A 1 -11.14 -15.40 -2.10
N ILE A 2 -11.16 -14.06 -2.07
CA ILE A 2 -10.31 -13.20 -2.91
C ILE A 2 -9.61 -12.16 -2.03
N VAL A 3 -8.30 -12.01 -2.20
CA VAL A 3 -7.51 -10.93 -1.60
C VAL A 3 -7.13 -9.94 -2.70
N ILE A 4 -7.47 -8.67 -2.48
CA ILE A 4 -7.18 -7.57 -3.42
C ILE A 4 -6.27 -6.57 -2.73
N GLY A 5 -5.20 -6.15 -3.41
CA GLY A 5 -4.34 -5.09 -2.87
C GLY A 5 -3.32 -4.55 -3.88
N GLN A 6 -2.68 -3.44 -3.53
CA GLN A 6 -1.65 -2.81 -4.36
C GLN A 6 -0.27 -3.38 -4.02
N ASN A 7 0.40 -4.05 -4.96
CA ASN A 7 1.71 -4.68 -4.74
C ASN A 7 1.69 -5.76 -3.64
N SER A 8 0.51 -6.30 -3.34
CA SER A 8 0.27 -7.25 -2.26
C SER A 8 0.93 -8.61 -2.51
N LYS A 9 1.12 -9.02 -3.77
CA LYS A 9 1.84 -10.26 -4.13
C LYS A 9 3.31 -10.18 -3.76
N ALA A 10 3.89 -8.99 -3.89
CA ALA A 10 5.30 -8.76 -3.62
C ALA A 10 5.57 -8.39 -2.15
N PHE A 11 4.57 -7.87 -1.43
CA PHE A 11 4.76 -7.32 -0.08
C PHE A 11 3.82 -7.95 0.95
N ASP A 12 2.55 -7.53 1.03
CA ASP A 12 1.64 -7.82 2.14
C ASP A 12 1.50 -9.31 2.42
N VAL A 13 1.20 -10.12 1.39
CA VAL A 13 1.00 -11.57 1.54
C VAL A 13 2.28 -12.26 1.96
N LYS A 14 3.44 -11.86 1.41
CA LYS A 14 4.74 -12.43 1.79
C LYS A 14 5.11 -12.08 3.23
N LYS A 15 4.88 -10.82 3.63
CA LYS A 15 5.12 -10.35 5.00
C LYS A 15 4.23 -11.06 6.00
N PHE A 16 2.95 -11.19 5.69
CA PHE A 16 1.99 -11.93 6.50
C PHE A 16 2.40 -13.40 6.64
N ASN A 17 2.60 -14.11 5.53
CA ASN A 17 2.97 -15.54 5.55
C ASN A 17 4.28 -15.77 6.31
N ALA A 18 5.30 -14.93 6.13
CA ALA A 18 6.56 -15.06 6.87
C ALA A 18 6.34 -14.96 8.39
N ARG A 19 5.50 -14.03 8.84
CA ARG A 19 5.16 -13.89 10.27
C ARG A 19 4.31 -15.05 10.77
N ALA A 20 3.31 -15.46 10.01
CA ALA A 20 2.49 -16.64 10.35
C ALA A 20 3.37 -17.88 10.57
N LEU A 21 4.25 -18.18 9.63
CA LEU A 21 5.18 -19.31 9.71
C LEU A 21 6.14 -19.21 10.90
N THR A 22 6.65 -18.00 11.19
CA THR A 22 7.53 -17.78 12.35
C THR A 22 6.83 -18.09 13.68
N HIS A 23 5.51 -17.93 13.74
CA HIS A 23 4.68 -18.20 14.92
C HIS A 23 3.98 -19.57 14.88
N GLY A 24 4.39 -20.49 13.99
CA GLY A 24 3.82 -21.83 13.91
C GLY A 24 2.39 -21.86 13.34
N LEU A 25 1.93 -20.77 12.73
CA LEU A 25 0.65 -20.72 12.04
C LEU A 25 0.83 -21.22 10.61
N LEU A 26 -0.10 -22.06 10.17
CA LEU A 26 -0.15 -22.48 8.78
C LEU A 26 -0.55 -21.30 7.88
N PRO A 27 -0.06 -21.26 6.64
CA PRO A 27 -0.58 -20.32 5.66
C PRO A 27 -2.10 -20.56 5.50
N PRO A 28 -2.87 -19.49 5.23
CA PRO A 28 -4.30 -19.59 4.99
C PRO A 28 -4.59 -20.51 3.79
N SER A 29 -5.81 -21.07 3.74
CA SER A 29 -6.29 -21.88 2.63
C SER A 29 -6.10 -21.16 1.29
N PRO A 30 -5.89 -21.87 0.16
CA PRO A 30 -5.71 -21.24 -1.14
C PRO A 30 -6.81 -20.22 -1.46
N TYR A 31 -6.40 -19.03 -1.90
CA TYR A 31 -7.30 -17.93 -2.28
C TYR A 31 -6.85 -17.29 -3.58
N GLN A 32 -7.78 -16.66 -4.28
CA GLN A 32 -7.44 -15.87 -5.45
C GLN A 32 -6.82 -14.55 -5.01
N GLN A 33 -5.70 -14.17 -5.63
CA GLN A 33 -5.04 -12.89 -5.33
C GLN A 33 -5.02 -11.96 -6.54
N ILE A 34 -5.65 -10.80 -6.40
CA ILE A 34 -5.65 -9.73 -7.40
C ILE A 34 -4.71 -8.63 -6.92
N ASP A 35 -3.63 -8.41 -7.67
CA ASP A 35 -2.67 -7.34 -7.40
C ASP A 35 -2.85 -6.21 -8.41
N THR A 36 -3.36 -5.08 -7.93
CA THR A 36 -3.75 -3.94 -8.77
C THR A 36 -2.55 -3.28 -9.45
N LYS A 37 -1.33 -3.39 -8.90
CA LYS A 37 -0.11 -2.90 -9.56
C LYS A 37 0.20 -3.73 -10.80
N THR A 38 0.10 -5.05 -10.68
CA THR A 38 0.32 -5.96 -11.81
C THR A 38 -0.80 -5.85 -12.85
N ALA A 39 -2.05 -5.71 -12.40
CA ALA A 39 -3.20 -5.51 -13.27
C ALA A 39 -3.07 -4.20 -14.07
N ALA A 40 -2.68 -3.10 -13.43
CA ALA A 40 -2.42 -1.83 -14.13
C ALA A 40 -1.29 -1.99 -15.17
N SER A 41 -0.23 -2.72 -14.84
CA SER A 41 0.90 -2.96 -15.73
C SER A 41 0.54 -3.83 -16.94
N SER A 42 -0.44 -4.73 -16.83
CA SER A 42 -0.85 -5.59 -17.94
C SER A 42 -1.77 -4.90 -18.94
N ILE A 43 -2.50 -3.86 -18.50
CA ILE A 43 -3.46 -3.14 -19.36
C ILE A 43 -2.87 -1.86 -19.96
N GLY A 44 -1.88 -1.24 -19.32
CA GLY A 44 -1.37 0.06 -19.73
C GLY A 44 0.05 0.34 -19.26
N ARG A 45 0.74 1.23 -19.99
CA ARG A 45 2.12 1.63 -19.71
C ARG A 45 2.15 3.02 -19.06
N PHE A 46 1.64 3.11 -17.83
CA PHE A 46 1.71 4.34 -17.04
C PHE A 46 3.16 4.67 -16.67
N GLY A 47 3.46 5.96 -16.41
CA GLY A 47 4.78 6.38 -15.96
C GLY A 47 5.17 5.76 -14.60
N SER A 48 4.19 5.43 -13.76
CA SER A 48 4.37 4.66 -12.53
C SER A 48 3.10 3.90 -12.17
N ASN A 49 3.23 2.64 -11.74
CA ASN A 49 2.10 1.87 -11.19
C ASN A 49 1.99 2.00 -9.66
N SER A 50 2.44 3.11 -9.09
CA SER A 50 2.14 3.43 -7.69
C SER A 50 0.67 3.82 -7.55
N LEU A 51 0.06 3.48 -6.41
CA LEU A 51 -1.34 3.82 -6.14
C LEU A 51 -1.58 5.34 -6.30
N LYS A 52 -0.65 6.15 -5.79
CA LYS A 52 -0.70 7.61 -5.86
C LYS A 52 -0.64 8.14 -7.29
N HIS A 53 0.24 7.59 -8.12
CA HIS A 53 0.36 8.00 -9.53
C HIS A 53 -0.89 7.62 -10.31
N LEU A 54 -1.36 6.38 -10.18
CA LEU A 54 -2.56 5.90 -10.86
C LEU A 54 -3.80 6.69 -10.45
N ALA A 55 -3.98 6.96 -9.15
CA ALA A 55 -5.11 7.76 -8.68
C ALA A 55 -5.13 9.17 -9.31
N ARG A 56 -3.96 9.84 -9.38
CA ARG A 56 -3.84 11.15 -10.04
C ARG A 56 -4.18 11.08 -11.53
N GLN A 57 -3.64 10.08 -12.24
CA GLN A 57 -3.86 9.92 -13.68
C GLN A 57 -5.32 9.57 -14.01
N LEU A 58 -5.99 8.82 -13.14
CA LEU A 58 -7.36 8.35 -13.34
C LEU A 58 -8.41 9.29 -12.73
N GLY A 59 -8.01 10.45 -12.19
CA GLY A 59 -8.93 11.41 -11.56
C GLY A 59 -9.59 10.90 -10.27
N ILE A 60 -8.96 9.93 -9.59
CA ILE A 60 -9.46 9.35 -8.34
C ILE A 60 -8.99 10.21 -7.17
N THR A 61 -9.91 10.54 -6.27
CA THR A 61 -9.61 11.27 -5.04
C THR A 61 -8.57 10.51 -4.20
N LEU A 62 -7.47 11.18 -3.91
CA LEU A 62 -6.47 10.69 -2.98
C LEU A 62 -6.84 11.09 -1.55
N LYS A 63 -6.41 10.27 -0.58
CA LYS A 63 -6.33 10.75 0.81
C LYS A 63 -5.47 12.02 0.86
N GLU A 64 -5.81 12.92 1.78
CA GLU A 64 -4.98 14.08 2.07
C GLU A 64 -3.53 13.65 2.27
N GLU A 65 -2.61 14.45 1.73
CA GLU A 65 -1.20 14.20 1.96
C GLU A 65 -0.89 14.40 3.44
N ASN A 66 -0.50 13.30 4.09
CA ASN A 66 0.09 13.40 5.41
C ASN A 66 1.35 14.27 5.31
N ARG A 67 1.41 15.35 6.11
CA ARG A 67 2.60 16.23 6.24
C ARG A 67 3.88 15.45 6.58
N GLY A 68 3.77 14.21 7.06
CA GLY A 68 4.89 13.28 7.16
C GLY A 68 5.99 13.82 8.07
N TRP A 69 7.24 13.87 7.59
CA TRP A 69 8.35 14.37 8.40
C TRP A 69 8.22 15.85 8.78
N SER A 70 7.61 16.70 7.93
CA SER A 70 7.44 18.11 8.30
C SER A 70 6.52 18.26 9.51
N LEU A 71 5.46 17.44 9.59
CA LEU A 71 4.60 17.37 10.78
C LEU A 71 5.43 17.09 12.03
N TRP A 72 6.23 16.02 12.02
CA TRP A 72 7.04 15.61 13.17
C TRP A 72 8.07 16.66 13.56
N ARG A 73 8.71 17.29 12.57
CA ARG A 73 9.64 18.39 12.80
C ARG A 73 8.95 19.58 13.45
N ASP A 74 7.74 19.91 13.01
CA ASP A 74 7.00 21.06 13.53
C ASP A 74 6.48 20.77 14.96
N VAL A 75 6.06 19.52 15.24
CA VAL A 75 5.79 19.03 16.60
C VAL A 75 7.03 19.15 17.49
N MET A 76 8.20 18.70 17.03
CA MET A 76 9.46 18.79 17.79
C MET A 76 9.92 20.23 18.05
N LYS A 77 9.45 21.19 17.25
CA LYS A 77 9.69 22.63 17.43
C LYS A 77 8.71 23.30 18.38
N GLY A 78 7.73 22.56 18.92
CA GLY A 78 6.72 23.09 19.83
C GLY A 78 5.61 23.89 19.13
N ASP A 79 5.39 23.69 17.83
CA ASP A 79 4.29 24.33 17.11
C ASP A 79 2.97 23.60 17.43
N GLU A 80 2.04 24.29 18.12
CA GLU A 80 0.72 23.76 18.51
C GLU A 80 -0.12 23.32 17.31
N LYS A 81 0.14 23.82 16.09
CA LYS A 81 -0.53 23.33 14.87
C LYS A 81 -0.07 21.94 14.41
N GLY A 82 0.98 21.41 15.02
CA GLY A 82 1.45 20.05 14.83
C GLY A 82 0.84 19.03 15.80
N LEU A 83 0.31 19.50 16.95
CA LEU A 83 -0.35 18.69 17.98
C LEU A 83 -1.79 18.31 17.59
#